data_AF-A0A923XXN6-F1
#
_entry.id   AF-A0A923XXN6-F1
#
_cell.length_a   1.000
_cell.length_b   1.000
_cell.length_c   1.000
_cell.angle_alpha   90.00
_cell.angle_beta   90.00
_cell.angle_gamma   90.00
#
_symmetry.space_group_name_H-M   'P 1'
#
loop_
_entity.id
_entity.type
_entity.pdbx_description
1 polymer ?
#
loop_
_entity_poly.entity_id
_entity_poly.type
_entity_poly.pdbx_seq_one_letter_code
_entity_poly.pdbx_strand_id
1 'polypeptide(L)' 'EVLKLLEKESIFELIGKEKSQKIAFAFLEVGYKHDCNNGEILEDIGERLNICYCCENISNKFKNGLCESCYS' A
#
# COMPACT_ATOMS: atom_id res chain seq x y z
N GLU A 1 9.97 1.92 3.18
CA GLU A 1 11.21 1.92 2.35
C GLU A 1 11.08 1.27 0.97
N VAL A 2 10.90 -0.06 0.83
CA VAL A 2 11.00 -0.71 -0.50
C VAL A 2 9.95 -0.20 -1.50
N LEU A 3 8.69 -0.07 -1.10
CA LEU A 3 7.65 0.47 -1.99
C LEU A 3 7.93 1.92 -2.42
N LYS A 4 8.52 2.74 -1.53
CA LYS A 4 8.96 4.11 -1.85
C LYS A 4 10.09 4.11 -2.88
N LEU A 5 11.01 3.13 -2.81
CA LEU A 5 12.07 2.97 -3.80
C LEU A 5 11.51 2.59 -5.18
N LEU A 6 10.56 1.63 -5.24
CA LEU A 6 9.90 1.27 -6.50
C LEU A 6 9.18 2.46 -7.13
N GLU A 7 8.55 3.29 -6.30
CA GLU A 7 7.90 4.52 -6.73
C GLU A 7 8.91 5.54 -7.29
N LYS A 8 10.02 5.78 -6.57
CA LYS A 8 11.08 6.70 -7.00
C LYS A 8 11.69 6.31 -8.34
N GLU A 9 11.78 5.01 -8.62
CA GLU A 9 12.29 4.47 -9.90
C GLU A 9 11.20 4.33 -10.98
N SER A 10 10.03 4.95 -10.78
CA SER A 10 8.88 4.93 -11.70
C SER A 10 8.37 3.53 -12.07
N ILE A 11 8.64 2.52 -11.23
CA ILE A 11 8.25 1.13 -11.51
C ILE A 11 6.73 0.98 -11.51
N PHE A 12 6.02 1.63 -10.59
CA PHE A 12 4.56 1.53 -10.52
C PHE A 12 3.87 2.14 -11.75
N GLU A 13 4.44 3.20 -12.33
CA GLU A 13 3.95 3.77 -13.59
C GLU A 13 4.16 2.78 -14.75
N LEU A 14 5.35 2.18 -14.83
CA LEU A 14 5.69 1.22 -15.88
C LEU A 14 4.80 -0.03 -15.88
N ILE A 15 4.51 -0.58 -14.70
CA ILE A 15 3.76 -1.85 -14.58
C ILE A 15 2.24 -1.65 -14.45
N GLY A 16 1.81 -0.42 -14.18
CA GLY A 16 0.41 -0.07 -13.98
C GLY A 16 -0.16 -0.48 -12.63
N LYS A 17 -1.36 0.07 -12.34
CA LYS A 17 -1.99 -0.01 -11.02
C LYS A 17 -2.25 -1.42 -10.51
N GLU A 18 -2.84 -2.29 -11.34
CA GLU A 18 -3.21 -3.65 -10.92
C GLU A 18 -1.98 -4.47 -10.50
N LYS A 19 -0.88 -4.38 -11.26
CA LYS A 19 0.38 -5.07 -10.92
C LYS A 19 1.05 -4.43 -9.70
N SER A 20 1.00 -3.11 -9.58
CA SER A 20 1.54 -2.40 -8.41
C SER A 20 0.83 -2.80 -7.12
N GLN A 21 -0.49 -2.95 -7.15
CA GLN A 21 -1.28 -3.47 -6.03
C GLN A 21 -0.88 -4.90 -5.68
N LYS A 22 -0.74 -5.80 -6.67
CA LYS A 22 -0.29 -7.18 -6.44
C LYS A 22 1.09 -7.23 -5.76
N ILE A 23 2.02 -6.38 -6.19
CA ILE A 23 3.33 -6.26 -5.55
C ILE A 23 3.18 -5.77 -4.11
N ALA A 24 2.43 -4.70 -3.86
CA ALA A 24 2.21 -4.18 -2.52
C ALA A 24 1.60 -5.24 -1.58
N PHE A 25 0.61 -6.02 -2.04
CA PHE A 25 0.06 -7.13 -1.26
C PHE A 25 1.10 -8.21 -0.94
N ALA A 26 1.96 -8.57 -1.90
CA ALA A 26 3.05 -9.50 -1.64
C ALA A 26 4.04 -8.97 -0.57
N PHE A 27 4.29 -7.66 -0.53
CA PHE A 27 5.09 -7.04 0.53
C PHE A 27 4.40 -7.12 1.90
N LEU A 28 3.08 -6.89 1.98
CA LEU A 28 2.32 -7.05 3.22
C LEU A 28 2.38 -8.50 3.72
N GLU A 29 2.18 -9.48 2.84
CA GLU A 29 2.30 -10.91 3.16
C GLU A 29 3.69 -11.30 3.71
N VAL A 30 4.75 -10.70 3.16
CA VAL A 30 6.11 -10.88 3.69
C VAL A 30 6.25 -10.17 5.04
N GLY A 31 5.77 -8.93 5.16
CA GLY A 31 5.81 -8.12 6.37
C GLY A 31 5.17 -8.81 7.58
N TYR A 32 4.05 -9.50 7.38
CA TYR A 32 3.39 -10.30 8.42
C TYR A 32 4.29 -11.37 9.04
N LYS A 33 5.23 -11.93 8.28
CA LYS A 33 6.18 -12.94 8.77
C LYS A 33 7.34 -12.35 9.56
N HIS A 34 7.49 -11.03 9.51
CA HIS A 34 8.60 -10.28 10.10
C HIS A 34 8.13 -9.21 11.10
N ASP A 35 6.88 -9.30 11.59
CA ASP A 35 6.28 -8.37 12.56
C ASP A 35 6.38 -6.89 12.12
N CYS A 36 6.29 -6.65 10.81
CA CYS A 36 6.30 -5.30 10.25
C CYS A 36 4.91 -4.68 10.37
N ASN A 37 4.87 -3.36 10.59
CA ASN A 37 3.61 -2.62 10.63
C ASN A 37 3.14 -2.26 9.21
N ASN A 38 1.90 -2.59 8.86
CA ASN A 38 1.32 -2.29 7.54
C ASN A 38 1.29 -0.79 7.21
N GLY A 39 1.07 0.05 8.22
CA GLY A 39 1.12 1.51 8.08
C GLY A 39 2.53 1.99 7.71
N GLU A 40 3.58 1.39 8.27
CA GLU A 40 4.97 1.70 7.90
C GLU A 40 5.33 1.19 6.49
N ILE A 41 4.82 0.02 6.10
CA ILE A 41 5.02 -0.53 4.75
C ILE A 41 4.37 0.37 3.70
N LEU A 42 3.14 0.81 3.97
CA LEU A 42 2.30 1.55 3.03
C LEU A 42 2.42 3.08 3.17
N GLU A 43 3.21 3.58 4.10
CA GLU A 43 3.39 5.03 4.31
C GLU A 43 3.67 5.76 2.99
N ASP A 44 2.92 6.83 2.72
CA ASP A 44 2.95 7.65 1.50
C ASP A 44 2.67 6.92 0.16
N ILE A 45 2.41 5.60 0.19
CA ILE A 45 2.21 4.77 -1.01
C ILE A 45 0.83 4.14 -1.05
N GLY A 46 0.25 3.73 0.07
CA GLY A 46 -1.01 2.98 0.06
C GLY A 46 -2.16 3.80 -0.50
N GLU A 47 -2.26 5.11 -0.19
CA GLU A 47 -3.29 5.96 -0.82
C GLU A 47 -3.12 6.03 -2.35
N ARG A 48 -1.88 6.16 -2.85
CA ARG A 48 -1.59 6.14 -4.30
C ARG A 48 -2.00 4.82 -4.95
N LEU A 49 -1.76 3.71 -4.26
CA LEU A 49 -2.14 2.37 -4.71
C LEU A 49 -3.58 2.00 -4.36
N ASN A 50 -4.35 2.91 -3.77
CA ASN A 50 -5.70 2.70 -3.30
C ASN A 50 -5.83 1.58 -2.25
N ILE A 51 -4.86 1.40 -1.34
CA ILE A 51 -4.84 0.35 -0.30
C ILE A 51 -4.94 0.99 1.09
N CYS A 52 -5.89 0.49 1.90
CA CYS A 52 -6.04 0.91 3.30
C CYS A 52 -4.94 0.34 4.20
N TYR A 53 -4.34 1.16 5.05
CA TYR A 53 -3.29 0.72 5.99
C TYR A 53 -3.80 -0.27 7.05
N CYS A 54 -5.09 -0.17 7.41
CA CYS A 54 -5.68 -0.94 8.48
C CYS A 54 -6.29 -2.27 8.01
N CYS A 55 -7.16 -2.22 6.99
CA CYS A 55 -7.90 -3.41 6.53
C CYS A 55 -7.41 -3.98 5.21
N GLU A 56 -6.40 -3.37 4.58
CA GLU A 56 -5.76 -3.82 3.34
C GLU A 56 -6.70 -3.89 2.13
N ASN A 57 -7.93 -3.43 2.26
CA ASN A 57 -8.87 -3.40 1.16
C ASN A 57 -8.57 -2.27 0.20
N ILE A 58 -8.93 -2.49 -1.06
CA ILE A 58 -8.89 -1.45 -2.08
C ILE A 58 -10.03 -0.46 -1.80
N SER A 59 -9.73 0.84 -1.81
CA SER A 59 -10.73 1.90 -1.69
C SER A 59 -10.41 3.09 -2.59
N ASN A 60 -11.38 3.96 -2.82
CA ASN A 60 -11.20 5.20 -3.59
C ASN A 60 -11.29 6.44 -2.72
N LYS A 61 -11.52 6.28 -1.41
CA LYS A 61 -11.63 7.38 -0.46
C LYS A 61 -10.77 7.09 0.76
N PHE A 62 -9.83 7.99 1.01
CA PHE A 62 -8.92 7.88 2.14
C PHE A 62 -8.98 9.10 3.03
N LYS A 63 -8.72 8.88 4.32
CA LYS A 63 -8.40 9.92 5.30
C LYS A 63 -7.23 9.41 6.12
N ASN A 64 -6.07 10.05 5.99
CA ASN A 64 -4.83 9.63 6.66
C ASN A 64 -4.46 8.15 6.39
N GLY A 65 -4.58 7.69 5.14
CA GLY A 65 -4.26 6.30 4.75
C GLY A 65 -5.30 5.24 5.15
N LEU A 66 -6.40 5.64 5.79
CA LEU A 66 -7.51 4.76 6.16
C LEU A 66 -8.67 4.91 5.18
N CYS A 67 -9.32 3.80 4.81
CA CYS A 67 -10.56 3.84 4.03
C CYS A 67 -11.76 4.24 4.89
N GLU A 68 -12.89 4.55 4.25
CA GLU A 68 -14.13 4.99 4.93
C GLU A 68 -14.63 4.07 6.03
N SER A 69 -14.45 2.75 5.92
CA SER A 69 -14.83 1.81 6.98
C SER A 69 -13.89 1.82 8.19
N CYS A 70 -12.67 2.33 8.04
CA CYS A 70 -11.62 2.26 9.08
C CYS A 70 -11.35 3.59 9.78
N TYR A 71 -11.74 4.73 9.21
CA TYR A 71 -11.66 6.03 9.91
C TYR A 71 -12.98 6.47 10.55
N SER A 72 -14.05 5.67 10.39
CA SER A 72 -15.36 5.89 11.00
C SER A 72 -15.36 5.60 12.50
#